data_AF-A0A0Q7Z2J6-F1
#
_entry.id   AF-A0A0Q7Z2J6-F1
#
_cell.length_a   1.000
_cell.length_b   1.000
_cell.length_c   1.000
_cell.angle_alpha   90.00
_cell.angle_beta   90.00
_cell.angle_gamma   90.00
#
_symmetry.space_group_name_H-M   'P 1'
#
loop_
_entity.id
_entity.type
_entity.pdbx_description
1 polymer ?
#
loop_
_entity_poly.entity_id
_entity_poly.type
_entity_poly.pdbx_seq_one_letter_code
_entity_poly.pdbx_strand_id
1 'polypeptide(L)'
;MGGMTRQATLYRMVMPGHTCPYGLKAKYLLERKGFTVDDRWLTTREAVDAFKAEHGVKTTPQTFIDGERIGGHDDLRRHFGLRVRDPDAVSYRPVIALFAMTALMAVAASHAAFGTALTMQAAEWFVSFSMVVLALLKLQDVDSFSTMFLNYDLLAKRWVPYGKVYPFAEGLAGVLMTAHALPWLSIPVALFIGTIGAVSVFKAVYIDKRELKCACVGGSSKVPLGFVSLTENLAMIGMAAWMLVG
;
A
#
# COMPACT_ATOMS: atom_id res chain seq x y z
N MET A 1 35.93 35.45 4.21
CA MET A 1 35.90 34.09 4.80
C MET A 1 35.50 33.13 3.70
N GLY A 2 36.46 32.38 3.15
CA GLY A 2 36.22 31.42 2.06
C GLY A 2 35.38 30.25 2.58
N GLY A 3 34.19 30.08 2.03
CA GLY A 3 33.36 28.91 2.33
C GLY A 3 34.06 27.67 1.80
N MET A 4 34.50 26.78 2.68
CA MET A 4 34.96 25.45 2.28
C MET A 4 33.82 24.77 1.53
N THR A 5 34.01 24.55 0.24
CA THR A 5 33.12 23.73 -0.58
C THR A 5 33.16 22.32 -0.02
N ARG A 6 32.10 21.91 0.67
CA ARG A 6 31.96 20.56 1.21
C ARG A 6 31.92 19.59 0.05
N GLN A 7 32.86 18.64 0.00
CA GLN A 7 32.94 17.64 -1.06
C GLN A 7 32.47 16.28 -0.57
N ALA A 8 31.78 15.54 -1.44
CA ALA A 8 31.40 14.17 -1.19
C ALA A 8 31.67 13.34 -2.44
N THR A 9 32.22 12.14 -2.28
CA THR A 9 32.39 11.18 -3.38
C THR A 9 31.26 10.16 -3.33
N LEU A 10 30.61 9.93 -4.46
CA LEU A 10 29.53 8.96 -4.59
C LEU A 10 29.90 7.95 -5.66
N TYR A 11 30.01 6.68 -5.28
CA TYR A 11 30.12 5.58 -6.21
C TYR A 11 28.74 5.00 -6.47
N ARG A 12 28.28 5.02 -7.73
CA ARG A 12 26.97 4.47 -8.11
C ARG A 12 27.01 3.74 -9.45
N MET A 13 26.12 2.77 -9.62
CA MET A 13 25.98 2.06 -10.88
C MET A 13 25.31 2.94 -11.94
N VAL A 14 25.95 3.01 -13.11
CA VAL A 14 25.42 3.66 -14.31
C VAL A 14 25.80 2.78 -15.50
N MET A 15 24.95 1.81 -15.81
CA MET A 15 25.18 0.87 -16.92
C MET A 15 24.12 1.08 -18.00
N PRO A 16 24.40 0.74 -19.27
CA PRO A 16 23.38 0.71 -20.32
C PRO A 16 22.17 -0.12 -19.87
N GLY A 17 20.97 0.46 -19.93
CA GLY A 17 19.72 -0.21 -19.52
C GLY A 17 19.53 -0.40 -18.00
N HIS A 18 20.43 0.10 -17.14
CA HIS A 18 20.26 0.00 -15.68
C HIS A 18 20.57 1.31 -14.97
N THR A 19 19.52 1.94 -14.44
CA THR A 19 19.61 3.13 -13.60
C THR A 19 19.45 2.76 -12.14
N CYS A 20 20.46 3.03 -11.31
CA CYS A 20 20.39 2.78 -9.87
C CYS A 20 19.54 3.87 -9.16
N PRO A 21 18.34 3.54 -8.64
CA PRO A 21 17.45 4.53 -8.04
C PRO A 21 18.02 5.08 -6.72
N TYR A 22 18.68 4.24 -5.92
CA TYR A 22 19.31 4.66 -4.66
C TYR A 22 20.54 5.53 -4.89
N GLY A 23 21.28 5.31 -5.98
CA GLY A 23 22.40 6.17 -6.40
C GLY A 23 21.94 7.59 -6.71
N LEU A 24 20.86 7.72 -7.49
CA LEU A 24 20.25 9.03 -7.79
C LEU A 24 19.73 9.72 -6.53
N LYS A 25 19.04 8.99 -5.64
CA LYS A 25 18.56 9.54 -4.36
C LYS A 25 19.70 10.00 -3.44
N ALA A 26 20.82 9.27 -3.41
CA ALA A 26 22.00 9.65 -2.64
C ALA A 26 22.66 10.92 -3.22
N LYS A 27 22.84 10.99 -4.54
CA LYS A 27 23.34 12.19 -5.23
C LYS A 27 22.49 13.43 -4.91
N TYR A 28 21.18 13.33 -5.12
CA TYR A 28 20.25 14.41 -4.82
C TYR A 28 20.29 14.84 -3.34
N LEU A 29 20.42 13.88 -2.41
CA LEU A 29 20.50 14.19 -0.99
C LEU A 29 21.78 14.97 -0.64
N LEU A 30 22.93 14.57 -1.21
CA LEU A 30 24.20 15.28 -1.03
C LEU A 30 24.13 16.71 -1.58
N GLU A 31 23.66 16.87 -2.82
CA GLU A 31 23.49 18.18 -3.47
C GLU A 31 22.57 19.09 -2.65
N ARG A 32 21.44 18.56 -2.16
CA ARG A 32 20.49 19.30 -1.30
C ARG A 32 21.11 19.72 0.04
N LYS A 33 22.10 19.01 0.55
CA LYS A 33 22.84 19.35 1.77
C LYS A 33 24.01 20.32 1.52
N GLY A 34 24.19 20.75 0.28
CA GLY A 34 25.20 21.73 -0.13
C GLY A 34 26.58 21.12 -0.38
N PHE A 35 26.65 19.82 -0.71
CA PHE A 35 27.89 19.17 -1.13
C PHE A 35 28.08 19.28 -2.64
N THR A 36 29.31 19.53 -3.07
CA THR A 36 29.76 19.24 -4.43
C THR A 36 30.05 17.75 -4.54
N VAL A 37 29.34 17.05 -5.43
CA VAL A 37 29.42 15.59 -5.55
C VAL A 37 30.40 15.17 -6.65
N ASP A 38 31.47 14.48 -6.26
CA ASP A 38 32.30 13.68 -7.18
C ASP A 38 31.57 12.37 -7.48
N ASP A 39 30.86 12.35 -8.61
CA ASP A 39 29.95 11.27 -9.02
C ASP A 39 30.71 10.22 -9.86
N ARG A 40 31.21 9.17 -9.19
CA ARG A 40 31.99 8.09 -9.79
C ARG A 40 31.10 6.94 -10.25
N TRP A 41 31.11 6.68 -11.56
CA TRP A 41 30.24 5.70 -12.17
C TRP A 41 30.89 4.33 -12.26
N LEU A 42 30.14 3.31 -11.81
CA LEU A 42 30.44 1.91 -12.03
C LEU A 42 29.63 1.47 -13.26
N THR A 43 30.31 1.30 -14.39
CA THR A 43 29.67 1.12 -15.71
C THR A 43 29.63 -0.32 -16.20
N THR A 44 30.31 -1.24 -15.51
CA THR A 44 30.31 -2.69 -15.80
C THR A 44 30.08 -3.50 -14.53
N ARG A 45 29.64 -4.76 -14.67
CA ARG A 45 29.45 -5.66 -13.51
C ARG A 45 30.76 -5.96 -12.82
N GLU A 46 31.81 -6.15 -13.60
CA GLU A 46 33.17 -6.39 -13.12
C GLU A 46 33.66 -5.20 -12.28
N ALA A 47 33.39 -3.96 -12.70
CA ALA A 47 33.71 -2.77 -11.93
C ALA A 47 32.91 -2.69 -10.62
N VAL A 48 31.64 -3.09 -10.64
CA VAL A 48 30.80 -3.15 -9.42
C VAL A 48 31.32 -4.18 -8.44
N ASP A 49 31.66 -5.38 -8.91
CA ASP A 49 32.11 -6.46 -8.06
C ASP A 49 33.54 -6.22 -7.55
N ALA A 50 34.42 -5.64 -8.38
CA ALA A 50 35.73 -5.17 -7.94
C ALA A 50 35.61 -4.09 -6.85
N PHE A 51 34.74 -3.09 -7.05
CA PHE A 51 34.51 -2.04 -6.07
C PHE A 51 33.98 -2.59 -4.74
N LYS A 52 33.03 -3.54 -4.80
CA LYS A 52 32.49 -4.22 -3.62
C LYS A 52 33.55 -5.01 -2.86
N ALA A 53 34.41 -5.73 -3.59
CA ALA A 53 35.50 -6.51 -3.01
C ALA A 53 36.55 -5.61 -2.36
N GLU A 54 36.99 -4.56 -3.06
CA GLU A 54 37.97 -3.58 -2.58
C GLU A 54 37.50 -2.89 -1.30
N HIS A 55 36.23 -2.47 -1.24
CA HIS A 55 35.68 -1.74 -0.11
C HIS A 55 35.01 -2.65 0.94
N GLY A 56 34.94 -3.97 0.73
CA GLY A 56 34.28 -4.92 1.62
C GLY A 56 32.78 -4.63 1.83
N VAL A 57 32.08 -4.18 0.79
CA VAL A 57 30.65 -3.81 0.85
C VAL A 57 29.79 -4.76 0.01
N LYS A 58 28.55 -5.01 0.46
CA LYS A 58 27.62 -5.89 -0.26
C LYS A 58 26.83 -5.15 -1.34
N THR A 59 26.66 -3.84 -1.20
CA THR A 59 25.74 -3.05 -2.00
C THR A 59 26.38 -1.74 -2.48
N THR A 60 25.82 -1.21 -3.56
CA THR A 60 26.06 0.14 -4.08
C THR A 60 24.71 0.87 -4.17
N PRO A 61 24.62 2.19 -4.05
CA PRO A 61 25.72 3.15 -4.01
C PRO A 61 26.49 3.16 -2.69
N GLN A 62 27.69 3.76 -2.71
CA GLN A 62 28.47 4.07 -1.51
C GLN A 62 28.88 5.54 -1.51
N THR A 63 28.66 6.22 -0.39
CA THR A 63 28.98 7.63 -0.19
C THR A 63 30.17 7.79 0.75
N PHE A 64 31.05 8.71 0.40
CA PHE A 64 32.21 9.12 1.19
C PHE A 64 32.15 10.64 1.39
N ILE A 65 32.39 11.10 2.61
CA ILE A 65 32.43 12.52 2.98
C ILE A 65 33.74 12.74 3.74
N ASP A 66 34.53 13.73 3.35
CA ASP A 66 35.83 14.05 3.98
C ASP A 66 36.78 12.82 4.08
N GLY A 67 36.71 11.91 3.11
CA GLY A 67 37.50 10.67 3.07
C GLY A 67 36.94 9.53 3.93
N GLU A 68 35.94 9.78 4.77
CA GLU A 68 35.28 8.76 5.57
C GLU A 68 34.11 8.11 4.82
N ARG A 69 34.02 6.77 4.89
CA ARG A 69 32.91 6.02 4.28
C ARG A 69 31.66 6.14 5.13
N ILE A 70 30.64 6.83 4.60
CA ILE A 70 29.32 6.95 5.22
C ILE A 70 28.48 5.70 5.01
N GLY A 71 28.53 5.10 3.81
CA GLY A 71 27.77 3.88 3.49
C GLY A 71 26.78 4.06 2.35
N GLY A 72 25.69 3.28 2.38
CA GLY A 72 24.63 3.33 1.39
C GLY A 72 23.67 4.51 1.58
N HIS A 73 22.57 4.53 0.80
CA HIS A 73 21.60 5.62 0.89
C HIS A 73 20.96 5.74 2.29
N ASP A 74 20.66 4.63 2.96
CA ASP A 74 20.09 4.67 4.30
C ASP A 74 21.09 5.18 5.34
N ASP A 75 22.36 4.79 5.25
CA ASP A 75 23.42 5.28 6.13
C ASP A 75 23.65 6.78 5.94
N LEU A 76 23.63 7.24 4.69
CA LEU A 76 23.68 8.67 4.37
C LEU A 76 22.51 9.45 4.98
N ARG A 77 21.31 8.87 4.99
CA ARG A 77 20.16 9.48 5.68
C ARG A 77 20.37 9.53 7.18
N ARG A 78 20.91 8.49 7.81
CA ARG A 78 21.26 8.48 9.25
C ARG A 78 22.29 9.56 9.57
N HIS A 79 23.35 9.66 8.76
CA HIS A 79 24.41 10.66 8.92
C HIS A 79 23.85 12.09 8.95
N PHE A 80 22.83 12.39 8.13
CA PHE A 80 22.16 13.69 8.14
C PHE A 80 21.01 13.83 9.15
N GLY A 81 20.84 12.90 10.09
CA GLY A 81 19.77 12.90 11.08
C GLY A 81 18.37 12.73 10.49
N LEU A 82 18.26 12.19 9.27
CA LEU A 82 16.98 11.97 8.60
C LEU A 82 16.40 10.61 8.98
N ARG A 83 15.07 10.55 9.10
CA ARG A 83 14.34 9.31 9.38
C ARG A 83 14.58 8.26 8.29
N VAL A 84 15.23 7.14 8.60
CA VAL A 84 15.32 5.99 7.70
C VAL A 84 13.99 5.26 7.66
N ARG A 85 13.67 4.64 6.52
CA ARG A 85 12.49 3.76 6.42
C ARG A 85 12.74 2.58 7.34
N ASP A 86 11.98 2.47 8.42
CA ASP A 86 11.85 1.21 9.14
C ASP A 86 11.02 0.27 8.26
N PRO A 87 11.59 -0.86 7.79
CA PRO A 87 10.84 -1.82 7.01
C PRO A 87 9.60 -2.32 7.75
N ASP A 88 9.64 -2.43 9.08
CA ASP A 88 8.61 -3.07 9.93
C ASP A 88 7.61 -2.11 10.56
N ALA A 89 7.77 -0.80 10.34
CA ALA A 89 6.79 0.18 10.81
C ALA A 89 5.42 0.03 10.14
N VAL A 90 4.38 0.00 10.97
CA VAL A 90 2.97 0.04 10.55
C VAL A 90 2.67 1.35 9.81
N SER A 91 1.92 1.28 8.71
CA SER A 91 1.53 2.47 7.94
C SER A 91 0.07 2.45 7.52
N TYR A 92 -0.71 3.42 8.00
CA TYR A 92 -2.09 3.65 7.57
C TYR A 92 -2.22 4.56 6.35
N ARG A 93 -1.12 5.11 5.84
CA ARG A 93 -1.15 6.05 4.70
C ARG A 93 -1.89 5.50 3.48
N PRO A 94 -1.68 4.24 3.05
CA PRO A 94 -2.40 3.69 1.90
C PRO A 94 -3.92 3.62 2.14
N VAL A 95 -4.33 3.28 3.35
CA VAL A 95 -5.76 3.17 3.72
C VAL A 95 -6.42 4.53 3.78
N ILE A 96 -5.77 5.50 4.43
CA ILE A 96 -6.28 6.88 4.48
C ILE A 96 -6.37 7.46 3.08
N ALA A 97 -5.36 7.24 2.23
CA ALA A 97 -5.38 7.68 0.84
C ALA A 97 -6.55 7.03 0.08
N LEU A 98 -6.80 5.74 0.24
CA LEU A 98 -7.91 5.04 -0.39
C LEU A 98 -9.25 5.67 -0.02
N PHE A 99 -9.58 5.72 1.28
CA PHE A 99 -10.87 6.25 1.71
C PHE A 99 -11.03 7.74 1.44
N ALA A 100 -9.96 8.53 1.51
CA ALA A 100 -10.01 9.93 1.13
C ALA A 100 -10.31 10.09 -0.36
N MET A 101 -9.66 9.31 -1.22
CA MET A 101 -9.88 9.38 -2.67
C MET A 101 -11.27 8.89 -3.05
N THR A 102 -11.77 7.80 -2.46
CA THR A 102 -13.12 7.31 -2.76
C THR A 102 -14.21 8.25 -2.24
N ALA A 103 -13.99 8.93 -1.10
CA ALA A 103 -14.88 9.99 -0.62
C ALA A 103 -14.90 11.19 -1.57
N LEU A 104 -13.73 11.65 -2.02
CA LEU A 104 -13.63 12.73 -3.01
C LEU A 104 -14.30 12.35 -4.33
N MET A 105 -14.12 11.11 -4.80
CA MET A 105 -14.79 10.60 -5.99
C MET A 105 -16.31 10.59 -5.83
N ALA A 106 -16.83 10.15 -4.68
CA ALA A 106 -18.26 10.12 -4.42
C ALA A 106 -18.88 11.53 -4.38
N VAL A 107 -18.21 12.48 -3.73
CA VAL A 107 -18.62 13.89 -3.70
C VAL A 107 -18.58 14.50 -5.11
N ALA A 108 -17.50 14.25 -5.88
CA ALA A 108 -17.37 14.76 -7.23
C ALA A 108 -18.43 14.16 -8.17
N ALA A 109 -18.68 12.86 -8.07
CA ALA A 109 -19.73 12.18 -8.83
C ALA A 109 -21.12 12.74 -8.47
N SER A 110 -21.41 12.94 -7.18
CA SER A 110 -22.66 13.55 -6.71
C SER A 110 -22.85 14.95 -7.28
N HIS A 111 -21.81 15.78 -7.22
CA HIS A 111 -21.87 17.12 -7.78
C HIS A 111 -22.08 17.10 -9.30
N ALA A 112 -21.41 16.19 -10.01
CA ALA A 112 -21.55 16.04 -11.46
C ALA A 112 -22.95 15.55 -11.88
N ALA A 113 -23.56 14.64 -11.12
CA ALA A 113 -24.86 14.05 -11.45
C ALA A 113 -26.06 14.91 -11.01
N PHE A 114 -25.97 15.54 -9.83
CA PHE A 114 -27.11 16.21 -9.18
C PHE A 114 -26.89 17.72 -8.96
N GLY A 115 -25.74 18.27 -9.33
CA GLY A 115 -25.36 19.67 -9.03
C GLY A 115 -25.04 19.92 -7.55
N THR A 116 -25.31 18.97 -6.66
CA THR A 116 -25.09 19.06 -5.21
C THR A 116 -24.06 18.04 -4.74
N ALA A 117 -23.10 18.52 -3.93
CA ALA A 117 -21.94 17.73 -3.52
C ALA A 117 -22.25 16.71 -2.40
N LEU A 118 -23.11 17.08 -1.45
CA LEU A 118 -23.47 16.26 -0.30
C LEU A 118 -24.90 15.76 -0.44
N THR A 119 -25.06 14.53 -0.91
CA THR A 119 -26.35 13.86 -1.08
C THR A 119 -26.33 12.49 -0.40
N MET A 120 -27.50 11.86 -0.24
CA MET A 120 -27.56 10.45 0.20
C MET A 120 -26.85 9.53 -0.80
N GLN A 121 -27.00 9.80 -2.10
CA GLN A 121 -26.30 9.08 -3.17
C GLN A 121 -24.77 9.20 -3.05
N ALA A 122 -24.25 10.34 -2.58
CA ALA A 122 -22.82 10.50 -2.31
C ALA A 122 -22.34 9.56 -1.19
N ALA A 123 -23.14 9.32 -0.16
CA ALA A 123 -22.80 8.38 0.90
C ALA A 123 -22.80 6.92 0.40
N GLU A 124 -23.78 6.55 -0.43
CA GLU A 124 -23.86 5.24 -1.08
C GLU A 124 -22.70 5.00 -2.07
N TRP A 125 -22.36 6.01 -2.87
CA TRP A 125 -21.20 5.96 -3.76
C TRP A 125 -19.89 5.90 -3.01
N PHE A 126 -19.77 6.56 -1.85
CA PHE A 126 -18.57 6.43 -1.02
C PHE A 126 -18.36 4.98 -0.58
N VAL A 127 -19.41 4.29 -0.12
CA VAL A 127 -19.31 2.89 0.32
C VAL A 127 -18.99 1.98 -0.87
N SER A 128 -19.76 2.08 -1.97
CA SER A 128 -19.56 1.21 -3.13
C SER A 128 -18.22 1.47 -3.85
N PHE A 129 -17.77 2.71 -4.01
CA PHE A 129 -16.43 3.01 -4.54
C PHE A 129 -15.32 2.47 -3.64
N SER A 130 -15.49 2.56 -2.33
CA SER A 130 -14.52 1.97 -1.38
C SER A 130 -14.47 0.45 -1.53
N MET A 131 -15.62 -0.21 -1.64
CA MET A 131 -15.69 -1.66 -1.91
C MET A 131 -14.99 -2.02 -3.22
N VAL A 132 -15.26 -1.29 -4.32
CA VAL A 132 -14.65 -1.56 -5.63
C VAL A 132 -13.13 -1.38 -5.60
N VAL A 133 -12.62 -0.32 -4.97
CA VAL A 133 -11.17 -0.09 -4.90
C VAL A 133 -10.50 -1.12 -3.99
N LEU A 134 -11.12 -1.50 -2.86
CA LEU A 134 -10.60 -2.55 -1.99
C LEU A 134 -10.60 -3.92 -2.69
N ALA A 135 -11.67 -4.25 -3.41
CA ALA A 135 -11.74 -5.44 -4.25
C ALA A 135 -10.64 -5.43 -5.33
N LEU A 136 -10.42 -4.29 -6.00
CA LEU A 136 -9.33 -4.13 -6.97
C LEU A 136 -7.96 -4.43 -6.35
N LEU A 137 -7.68 -3.95 -5.13
CA LEU A 137 -6.42 -4.25 -4.43
C LEU A 137 -6.27 -5.76 -4.14
N LYS A 138 -7.36 -6.45 -3.81
CA LYS A 138 -7.37 -7.91 -3.60
C LYS A 138 -7.20 -8.66 -4.93
N LEU A 139 -7.76 -8.15 -6.03
CA LEU A 139 -7.67 -8.73 -7.38
C LEU A 139 -6.29 -8.58 -8.03
N GLN A 140 -5.48 -7.60 -7.62
CA GLN A 140 -4.11 -7.43 -8.14
C GLN A 140 -3.20 -8.64 -7.85
N ASP A 141 -3.41 -9.32 -6.73
CA ASP A 141 -2.66 -10.51 -6.34
C ASP A 141 -3.58 -11.44 -5.52
N VAL A 142 -4.42 -12.18 -6.24
CA VAL A 142 -5.43 -13.08 -5.65
C VAL A 142 -4.80 -14.20 -4.84
N ASP A 143 -3.65 -14.72 -5.25
CA ASP A 143 -2.99 -15.83 -4.54
C ASP A 143 -2.42 -15.36 -3.19
N SER A 144 -1.78 -14.19 -3.17
CA SER A 144 -1.31 -13.58 -1.92
C SER A 144 -2.48 -13.18 -1.01
N PHE A 145 -3.54 -12.58 -1.58
CA PHE A 145 -4.77 -12.30 -0.84
C PHE A 145 -5.36 -13.57 -0.22
N SER A 146 -5.61 -14.60 -1.03
CA SER A 146 -6.23 -15.85 -0.57
C SER A 146 -5.40 -16.50 0.53
N THR A 147 -4.08 -16.49 0.41
CA THR A 147 -3.18 -17.04 1.44
C THR A 147 -3.29 -16.28 2.76
N MET A 148 -3.35 -14.94 2.72
CA MET A 148 -3.56 -14.14 3.93
C MET A 148 -4.96 -14.31 4.51
N PHE A 149 -5.98 -14.35 3.66
CA PHE A 149 -7.39 -14.45 4.02
C PHE A 149 -7.70 -15.75 4.77
N LEU A 150 -7.09 -16.86 4.35
CA LEU A 150 -7.17 -18.17 5.04
C LEU A 150 -6.70 -18.14 6.50
N ASN A 151 -5.89 -17.16 6.92
CA ASN A 151 -5.43 -17.10 8.31
C ASN A 151 -6.53 -16.72 9.31
N TYR A 152 -7.60 -16.07 8.85
CA TYR A 152 -8.65 -15.57 9.74
C TYR A 152 -10.07 -15.89 9.27
N ASP A 153 -10.36 -15.92 7.97
CA ASP A 153 -11.71 -16.14 7.48
C ASP A 153 -12.21 -17.57 7.74
N LEU A 154 -13.38 -17.67 8.37
CA LEU A 154 -13.95 -18.95 8.81
C LEU A 154 -14.42 -19.81 7.64
N LEU A 155 -14.99 -19.21 6.60
CA LEU A 155 -15.47 -19.93 5.43
C LEU A 155 -14.31 -20.32 4.53
N ALA A 156 -13.32 -19.44 4.33
CA ALA A 156 -12.12 -19.74 3.56
C ALA A 156 -11.34 -20.92 4.16
N LYS A 157 -11.23 -20.97 5.50
CA LYS A 157 -10.62 -22.11 6.21
C LYS A 157 -11.35 -23.43 5.97
N ARG A 158 -12.68 -23.38 5.83
CA ARG A 158 -13.50 -24.56 5.59
C ARG A 158 -13.50 -24.97 4.11
N TRP A 159 -13.50 -23.99 3.21
CA TRP A 159 -13.56 -24.19 1.76
C TRP A 159 -12.59 -23.23 1.06
N VAL A 160 -11.35 -23.69 0.85
CA VAL A 160 -10.24 -22.89 0.30
C VAL A 160 -10.57 -22.15 -1.01
N PRO A 161 -11.31 -22.74 -1.98
CA PRO A 161 -11.70 -22.02 -3.21
C PRO A 161 -12.45 -20.71 -2.95
N TYR A 162 -13.19 -20.60 -1.83
CA TYR A 162 -13.85 -19.35 -1.44
C TYR A 162 -12.88 -18.17 -1.36
N GLY A 163 -11.65 -18.38 -0.85
CA GLY A 163 -10.66 -17.31 -0.74
C GLY A 163 -10.25 -16.71 -2.09
N LYS A 164 -10.35 -17.50 -3.18
CA LYS A 164 -10.12 -17.01 -4.55
C LYS A 164 -11.35 -16.36 -5.17
N VAL A 165 -12.55 -16.79 -4.79
CA VAL A 165 -13.83 -16.26 -5.31
C VAL A 165 -14.22 -14.95 -4.62
N TYR A 166 -13.93 -14.80 -3.33
CA TYR A 166 -14.26 -13.64 -2.51
C TYR A 166 -13.98 -12.28 -3.18
N PRO A 167 -12.75 -11.98 -3.69
CA PRO A 167 -12.45 -10.65 -4.22
C PRO A 167 -13.25 -10.33 -5.49
N PHE A 168 -13.64 -11.34 -6.26
CA PHE A 168 -14.53 -11.16 -7.42
C PHE A 168 -15.97 -10.90 -6.98
N ALA A 169 -16.46 -11.65 -5.99
CA ALA A 169 -17.81 -11.47 -5.45
C ALA A 169 -17.99 -10.07 -4.83
N GLU A 170 -16.98 -9.61 -4.08
CA GLU A 170 -16.96 -8.28 -3.49
C GLU A 170 -16.87 -7.17 -4.54
N GLY A 171 -16.00 -7.32 -5.55
CA GLY A 171 -15.89 -6.37 -6.66
C GLY A 171 -17.19 -6.28 -7.47
N LEU A 172 -17.80 -7.44 -7.77
CA LEU A 172 -19.09 -7.50 -8.47
C LEU A 172 -20.20 -6.83 -7.66
N ALA A 173 -20.30 -7.15 -6.36
CA ALA A 173 -21.28 -6.52 -5.48
C ALA A 173 -21.07 -4.99 -5.44
N GLY A 174 -19.84 -4.52 -5.26
CA GLY A 174 -19.52 -3.09 -5.25
C GLY A 174 -19.95 -2.38 -6.53
N VAL A 175 -19.63 -2.93 -7.70
CA VAL A 175 -20.02 -2.36 -9.01
C VAL A 175 -21.54 -2.31 -9.18
N LEU A 176 -22.22 -3.41 -8.86
CA LEU A 176 -23.69 -3.48 -8.96
C LEU A 176 -24.37 -2.51 -8.01
N MET A 177 -23.84 -2.36 -6.79
CA MET A 177 -24.35 -1.41 -5.79
C MET A 177 -24.12 0.05 -6.21
N THR A 178 -22.98 0.39 -6.83
CA THR A 178 -22.75 1.74 -7.40
C THR A 178 -23.83 2.11 -8.43
N ALA A 179 -24.25 1.15 -9.26
CA ALA A 179 -25.23 1.37 -10.32
C ALA A 179 -26.68 1.18 -9.85
N HIS A 180 -26.91 0.78 -8.59
CA HIS A 180 -28.20 0.25 -8.12
C HIS A 180 -28.80 -0.82 -9.05
N ALA A 181 -27.94 -1.64 -9.65
CA ALA A 181 -28.30 -2.65 -10.62
C ALA A 181 -28.40 -4.04 -9.96
N LEU A 182 -29.35 -4.86 -10.42
CA LEU A 182 -29.58 -6.23 -9.95
C LEU A 182 -29.55 -6.36 -8.41
N PRO A 183 -30.40 -5.62 -7.66
CA PRO A 183 -30.44 -5.68 -6.19
C PRO A 183 -30.69 -7.10 -5.66
N TRP A 184 -31.45 -7.91 -6.40
CA TRP A 184 -31.69 -9.33 -6.10
C TRP A 184 -30.40 -10.17 -6.05
N LEU A 185 -29.32 -9.73 -6.70
CA LEU A 185 -28.02 -10.40 -6.73
C LEU A 185 -27.01 -9.71 -5.82
N SER A 186 -26.90 -8.38 -5.91
CA SER A 186 -25.88 -7.63 -5.17
C SER A 186 -26.12 -7.64 -3.66
N ILE A 187 -27.38 -7.51 -3.21
CA ILE A 187 -27.73 -7.49 -1.78
C ILE A 187 -27.42 -8.84 -1.11
N PRO A 188 -27.89 -10.00 -1.61
CA PRO A 188 -27.57 -11.27 -0.97
C PRO A 188 -26.07 -11.58 -0.96
N VAL A 189 -25.34 -11.26 -2.04
CA VAL A 189 -23.90 -11.47 -2.11
C VAL A 189 -23.19 -10.62 -1.05
N ALA A 190 -23.47 -9.31 -0.99
CA ALA A 190 -22.88 -8.39 -0.03
C ALA A 190 -23.20 -8.79 1.44
N LEU A 191 -24.45 -9.13 1.74
CA LEU A 191 -24.84 -9.60 3.07
C LEU A 191 -24.14 -10.90 3.45
N PHE A 192 -24.04 -11.86 2.53
CA PHE A 192 -23.42 -13.15 2.80
C PHE A 192 -21.93 -13.02 3.08
N ILE A 193 -21.18 -12.41 2.16
CA ILE A 193 -19.72 -12.28 2.31
C ILE A 193 -19.36 -11.32 3.44
N GLY A 194 -20.11 -10.22 3.58
CA GLY A 194 -19.90 -9.22 4.62
C GLY A 194 -20.18 -9.77 6.03
N THR A 195 -21.25 -10.55 6.21
CA THR A 195 -21.57 -11.15 7.51
C THR A 195 -20.51 -12.18 7.91
N ILE A 196 -20.11 -13.06 7.00
CA ILE A 196 -19.07 -14.06 7.27
C ILE A 196 -17.74 -13.37 7.56
N GLY A 197 -17.37 -12.36 6.78
CA GLY A 197 -16.17 -11.57 6.98
C GLY A 197 -16.17 -10.84 8.33
N ALA A 198 -17.27 -10.16 8.68
CA ALA A 198 -17.43 -9.47 9.97
C ALA A 198 -17.27 -10.43 11.15
N VAL A 199 -17.96 -11.57 11.13
CA VAL A 199 -17.86 -12.59 12.19
C VAL A 199 -16.43 -13.16 12.28
N SER A 200 -15.79 -13.40 11.13
CA SER A 200 -14.43 -13.92 11.07
C SER A 200 -13.40 -12.94 11.64
N VAL A 201 -13.47 -11.66 11.25
CA VAL A 201 -12.59 -10.61 11.76
C VAL A 201 -12.86 -10.37 13.26
N PHE A 202 -14.13 -10.33 13.66
CA PHE A 202 -14.50 -10.15 15.06
C PHE A 202 -13.90 -11.25 15.93
N LYS A 203 -14.08 -12.52 15.54
CA LYS A 203 -13.47 -13.65 16.23
C LYS A 203 -11.96 -13.56 16.26
N ALA A 204 -11.31 -13.33 15.12
CA ALA A 204 -9.86 -13.36 15.04
C ALA A 204 -9.17 -12.24 15.85
N VAL A 205 -9.79 -11.06 15.92
CA VAL A 205 -9.21 -9.87 16.56
C VAL A 205 -9.63 -9.74 18.02
N TYR A 206 -10.92 -9.88 18.31
CA TYR A 206 -11.46 -9.59 19.64
C TYR A 206 -11.48 -10.83 20.56
N ILE A 207 -11.65 -12.02 19.98
CA ILE A 207 -11.67 -13.28 20.76
C ILE A 207 -10.28 -13.89 20.78
N ASP A 208 -9.70 -14.16 19.61
CA ASP A 208 -8.42 -14.85 19.48
C ASP A 208 -7.21 -13.93 19.68
N LYS A 209 -7.42 -12.61 19.84
CA LYS A 209 -6.38 -11.57 20.06
C LYS A 209 -5.20 -11.66 19.08
N ARG A 210 -5.46 -12.00 17.81
CA ARG A 210 -4.41 -12.16 16.80
C ARG A 210 -3.99 -10.81 16.23
N GLU A 211 -2.69 -10.55 16.20
CA GLU A 211 -2.13 -9.44 15.42
C GLU A 211 -2.06 -9.82 13.94
N LEU A 212 -3.04 -9.35 13.16
CA LEU A 212 -3.17 -9.70 11.75
C LEU A 212 -2.88 -8.50 10.85
N LYS A 213 -2.19 -8.76 9.74
CA LYS A 213 -2.02 -7.79 8.65
C LYS A 213 -3.29 -7.75 7.80
N CYS A 214 -3.64 -6.55 7.32
CA CYS A 214 -4.84 -6.30 6.54
C CYS A 214 -4.72 -6.91 5.15
N ALA A 215 -5.52 -7.94 4.84
CA ALA A 215 -5.55 -8.53 3.50
C ALA A 215 -6.24 -7.61 2.48
N CYS A 216 -7.07 -6.66 2.93
CA CYS A 216 -7.87 -5.80 2.07
C CYS A 216 -7.06 -4.80 1.23
N VAL A 217 -5.79 -4.58 1.59
CA VAL A 217 -4.88 -3.67 0.88
C VAL A 217 -3.86 -4.46 0.02
N GLY A 218 -4.10 -5.76 -0.19
CA GLY A 218 -3.21 -6.64 -0.94
C GLY A 218 -1.98 -7.09 -0.14
N GLY A 219 -1.32 -8.15 -0.63
CA GLY A 219 -0.21 -8.92 -0.02
C GLY A 219 0.96 -8.16 0.61
N SER A 220 1.12 -6.88 0.30
CA SER A 220 2.30 -6.09 0.63
C SER A 220 2.07 -5.05 1.73
N SER A 221 0.84 -4.94 2.28
CA SER A 221 0.50 -3.89 3.25
C SER A 221 0.67 -4.32 4.70
N LYS A 222 1.36 -3.48 5.50
CA LYS A 222 1.58 -3.67 6.95
C LYS A 222 0.57 -2.90 7.80
N VAL A 223 -0.69 -2.85 7.35
CA VAL A 223 -1.80 -2.22 8.09
C VAL A 223 -2.38 -3.24 9.07
N PRO A 224 -2.64 -2.91 10.33
CA PRO A 224 -3.34 -3.80 11.24
C PRO A 224 -4.81 -3.95 10.80
N LEU A 225 -5.21 -5.21 10.58
CA LEU A 225 -6.48 -5.60 9.97
C LEU A 225 -7.73 -5.14 10.73
N GLY A 226 -7.66 -5.14 12.07
CA GLY A 226 -8.85 -5.34 12.88
C GLY A 226 -9.94 -4.29 12.70
N PHE A 227 -9.62 -3.02 12.94
CA PHE A 227 -10.63 -1.97 12.86
C PHE A 227 -11.08 -1.68 11.42
N VAL A 228 -10.13 -1.65 10.47
CA VAL A 228 -10.41 -1.26 9.08
C VAL A 228 -11.27 -2.31 8.39
N SER A 229 -10.90 -3.59 8.48
CA SER A 229 -11.63 -4.66 7.81
C SER A 229 -12.99 -4.93 8.46
N LEU A 230 -13.12 -4.78 9.78
CA LEU A 230 -14.42 -4.87 10.43
C LEU A 230 -15.36 -3.74 9.96
N THR A 231 -14.85 -2.50 9.91
CA THR A 231 -15.63 -1.35 9.42
C THR A 231 -16.08 -1.53 7.97
N GLU A 232 -15.22 -2.08 7.11
CA GLU A 232 -15.55 -2.39 5.72
C GLU A 232 -16.69 -3.41 5.60
N ASN A 233 -16.60 -4.53 6.32
CA ASN A 233 -17.64 -5.56 6.31
C ASN A 233 -18.97 -5.03 6.86
N LEU A 234 -18.93 -4.21 7.92
CA LEU A 234 -20.14 -3.57 8.46
C LEU A 234 -20.73 -2.53 7.50
N ALA A 235 -19.89 -1.76 6.80
CA ALA A 235 -20.36 -0.82 5.79
C ALA A 235 -21.04 -1.55 4.61
N MET A 236 -20.49 -2.68 4.18
CA MET A 236 -21.09 -3.54 3.16
C MET A 236 -22.46 -4.07 3.60
N ILE A 237 -22.58 -4.59 4.83
CA ILE A 237 -23.85 -5.03 5.40
C ILE A 237 -24.84 -3.87 5.51
N GLY A 238 -24.38 -2.72 6.00
CA GLY A 238 -25.21 -1.53 6.19
C GLY A 238 -25.78 -1.01 4.87
N MET A 239 -24.95 -0.94 3.83
CA MET A 239 -25.39 -0.53 2.50
C MET A 239 -26.35 -1.55 1.88
N ALA A 240 -26.10 -2.86 2.05
CA ALA A 240 -27.00 -3.89 1.56
C ALA A 240 -28.36 -3.88 2.29
N ALA A 241 -28.37 -3.63 3.59
CA ALA A 241 -29.60 -3.46 4.37
C ALA A 241 -30.36 -2.18 3.97
N TRP A 242 -29.64 -1.09 3.71
CA TRP A 242 -30.22 0.16 3.21
C TRP A 242 -30.91 -0.04 1.86
N MET A 243 -30.23 -0.67 0.90
CA MET A 243 -30.80 -1.01 -0.42
C MET A 243 -31.94 -2.04 -0.37
N LEU A 244 -32.10 -2.76 0.74
CA LEU A 244 -33.20 -3.70 0.93
C LEU A 244 -34.46 -3.02 1.47
N VAL A 245 -34.30 -1.92 2.21
CA VAL A 245 -35.40 -1.20 2.87
C VAL A 245 -35.85 0.03 2.07
N GLY A 246 -34.93 0.67 1.33
CA GLY A 246 -35.21 1.80 0.43
C GLY A 246 -35.59 1.34 -0.96
#